data_AF-A0A0R2YEP9-F1
#
_entry.id   AF-A0A0R2YEP9-F1
#
_cell.length_a   1.000
_cell.length_b   1.000
_cell.length_c   1.000
_cell.angle_alpha   90.00
_cell.angle_beta   90.00
_cell.angle_gamma   90.00
#
_symmetry.space_group_name_H-M   'P 1'
#
loop_
_entity.id
_entity.type
_entity.pdbx_description
1 polymer ?
#
loop_
_entity_poly.entity_id
_entity_poly.type
_entity_poly.pdbx_seq_one_letter_code
_entity_poly.pdbx_strand_id
1 'polypeptide(L)'
;MALHGFLQGYRGYAHTQALGDALKALQEEGLDQLPLPGSGQTLARFSRLAQVAGHDLRLCKLFEGHTDALAIIAELDSPLHATLPPWANRLPANP
;
A
#
# COMPACT_ATOMS: atom_id res chain seq x y z
N MET A 1 11.82 -10.56 7.82
CA MET A 1 12.32 -11.83 7.26
C MET A 1 11.36 -12.43 6.23
N ALA A 2 10.07 -12.60 6.52
CA ALA A 2 9.10 -13.21 5.58
C ALA A 2 8.99 -12.46 4.22
N LEU A 3 8.77 -11.14 4.23
CA LEU A 3 8.64 -10.35 2.99
C LEU A 3 9.91 -10.42 2.12
N HIS A 4 11.08 -10.19 2.70
CA HIS A 4 12.34 -10.27 1.96
C HIS A 4 12.58 -11.66 1.37
N GLY A 5 12.32 -12.73 2.14
CA GLY A 5 12.46 -14.11 1.65
C GLY A 5 11.49 -14.43 0.51
N PHE A 6 10.25 -13.98 0.61
CA PHE A 6 9.25 -14.13 -0.46
C PHE A 6 9.71 -13.46 -1.75
N LEU A 7 10.19 -12.22 -1.67
CA LEU A 7 10.64 -11.45 -2.83
C LEU A 7 11.82 -12.11 -3.55
N GLN A 8 12.78 -12.68 -2.80
CA GLN A 8 13.93 -13.40 -3.39
C GLN A 8 13.52 -14.62 -4.25
N GLY A 9 12.32 -15.17 -4.05
CA GLY A 9 11.78 -16.26 -4.87
C GLY A 9 11.37 -15.83 -6.28
N TYR A 10 11.15 -14.54 -6.52
CA TYR A 10 10.72 -14.01 -7.81
C TYR A 10 11.89 -13.38 -8.57
N ARG A 11 12.51 -14.14 -9.47
CA ARG A 11 13.63 -13.66 -10.31
C ARG A 11 13.11 -12.94 -11.58
N GLY A 12 12.51 -11.77 -11.38
CA GLY A 12 12.10 -10.87 -12.46
C GLY A 12 10.70 -11.11 -13.03
N TYR A 13 10.10 -10.05 -13.55
CA TYR A 13 8.74 -10.03 -14.08
C TYR A 13 8.75 -9.71 -15.58
N ALA A 14 8.35 -10.68 -16.40
CA ALA A 14 8.45 -10.59 -17.86
C ALA A 14 7.49 -9.55 -18.47
N HIS A 15 6.33 -9.34 -17.84
CA HIS A 15 5.28 -8.41 -18.28
C HIS A 15 4.49 -7.87 -17.10
N THR A 16 3.65 -6.86 -17.33
CA THR A 16 2.83 -6.22 -16.29
C THR A 16 1.90 -7.18 -15.57
N GLN A 17 1.32 -8.18 -16.26
CA GLN A 17 0.49 -9.19 -15.60
C GLN A 17 1.25 -9.99 -14.53
N ALA A 18 2.54 -10.29 -14.74
CA ALA A 18 3.36 -11.02 -13.76
C ALA A 18 3.60 -10.19 -12.48
N LEU A 19 3.64 -8.86 -12.59
CA LEU A 19 3.68 -7.97 -11.42
C LEU A 19 2.36 -8.03 -10.64
N GLY A 20 1.23 -8.07 -11.34
CA GLY A 20 -0.09 -8.22 -10.73
C GLY A 20 -0.24 -9.55 -10.01
N ASP A 21 0.24 -10.65 -10.61
CA ASP A 21 0.20 -11.97 -10.00
C ASP A 21 1.11 -12.04 -8.76
N ALA A 22 2.26 -11.37 -8.78
CA ALA A 22 3.14 -11.25 -7.62
C ALA A 22 2.50 -10.43 -6.48
N LEU A 23 1.79 -9.35 -6.81
CA LEU A 23 1.03 -8.58 -5.81
C LEU A 23 -0.09 -9.41 -5.18
N LYS A 24 -0.81 -10.21 -5.98
CA LYS A 24 -1.82 -11.15 -5.45
C LYS A 24 -1.21 -12.15 -4.49
N ALA A 25 -0.07 -12.74 -4.86
CA ALA A 25 0.61 -13.69 -3.98
C ALA A 25 1.12 -13.02 -2.68
N LEU A 26 1.58 -11.76 -2.73
CA LEU A 26 1.88 -10.99 -1.51
C LEU A 26 0.63 -10.79 -0.63
N GLN A 27 -0.52 -10.53 -1.23
CA GLN A 27 -1.79 -10.35 -0.52
C GLN A 27 -2.32 -11.67 0.07
N GLU A 28 -2.21 -12.78 -0.65
CA GLU A 28 -2.58 -14.13 -0.16
C GLU A 28 -1.72 -14.54 1.05
N GLU A 29 -0.45 -14.16 1.06
CA GLU A 29 0.48 -14.38 2.18
C GLU A 29 0.36 -13.32 3.31
N GLY A 30 -0.54 -12.35 3.18
CA GLY A 30 -0.72 -11.25 4.15
C GLY A 30 0.50 -10.32 4.28
N LEU A 31 1.38 -10.30 3.28
CA LEU A 31 2.59 -9.49 3.24
C LEU A 31 2.33 -8.05 2.77
N ASP A 32 1.11 -7.75 2.34
CA ASP A 32 0.59 -6.42 2.00
C ASP A 32 0.14 -5.60 3.21
N GLN A 33 0.11 -6.19 4.41
CA GLN A 33 -0.31 -5.49 5.61
C GLN A 33 0.77 -4.52 6.10
N LEU A 34 0.54 -3.23 5.87
CA LEU A 34 1.36 -2.14 6.37
C LEU A 34 0.68 -1.43 7.55
N PRO A 35 1.47 -0.83 8.47
CA PRO A 35 0.89 0.06 9.46
C PRO A 35 0.11 1.19 8.80
N LEU A 36 -1.09 1.48 9.31
CA LEU A 36 -1.93 2.56 8.81
C LEU A 36 -1.22 3.93 8.95
N PRO A 37 -1.45 4.88 8.02
CA PRO A 37 -1.01 6.25 8.18
C PRO A 37 -1.47 6.85 9.52
N GLY A 38 -0.67 7.74 10.11
CA GLY A 38 -0.99 8.36 11.40
C GLY A 38 -0.81 7.47 12.64
N SER A 39 -0.50 6.18 12.48
CA SER A 39 -0.27 5.24 13.62
C SER A 39 1.07 5.42 14.36
N GLY A 40 1.92 6.37 13.96
CA GLY A 40 3.27 6.55 14.50
C GLY A 40 4.31 5.55 14.00
N GLN A 41 3.94 4.55 13.20
CA GLN A 41 4.83 3.51 12.69
C GLN A 41 5.42 3.82 11.29
N THR A 42 5.73 5.09 11.06
CA THR A 42 6.22 5.60 9.77
C THR A 42 7.46 4.85 9.27
N LEU A 43 8.44 4.61 10.15
CA LEU A 43 9.67 3.88 9.79
C LEU A 43 9.38 2.45 9.33
N ALA A 44 8.48 1.74 10.01
CA ALA A 44 8.12 0.37 9.64
C ALA A 44 7.44 0.32 8.27
N ARG A 45 6.52 1.27 8.00
CA ARG A 45 5.87 1.41 6.69
C ARG A 45 6.89 1.67 5.58
N PHE A 46 7.78 2.65 5.76
CA PHE A 46 8.81 2.96 4.77
C PHE A 46 9.82 1.83 4.58
N SER A 47 10.19 1.11 5.65
CA SER A 47 11.08 -0.04 5.55
C SER A 47 10.49 -1.16 4.68
N ARG A 48 9.18 -1.42 4.76
CA ARG A 48 8.54 -2.42 3.88
C ARG A 48 8.46 -1.95 2.43
N LEU A 49 8.09 -0.69 2.19
CA LEU A 49 8.14 -0.10 0.84
C LEU A 49 9.55 -0.19 0.25
N ALA A 50 10.58 0.14 1.03
CA ALA A 50 11.98 0.07 0.60
C ALA A 50 12.42 -1.37 0.27
N GLN A 51 11.92 -2.38 0.99
CA GLN A 51 12.19 -3.79 0.67
C GLN A 51 11.61 -4.19 -0.70
N VAL A 52 10.38 -3.77 -1.00
CA VAL A 52 9.76 -4.07 -2.32
C VAL A 52 10.43 -3.24 -3.42
N ALA A 53 10.72 -1.97 -3.17
CA ALA A 53 11.44 -1.09 -4.09
C ALA A 53 12.84 -1.61 -4.44
N GLY A 54 13.57 -2.11 -3.45
CA GLY A 54 14.89 -2.72 -3.63
C GLY A 54 14.86 -4.03 -4.42
N HIS A 55 13.68 -4.66 -4.53
CA HIS A 55 13.46 -5.85 -5.35
C HIS A 55 13.08 -5.50 -6.79
N ASP A 56 11.99 -4.75 -6.99
CA ASP A 56 11.57 -4.25 -8.30
C ASP A 56 10.69 -2.99 -8.12
N LEU A 57 11.09 -1.87 -8.72
CA LEU A 57 10.37 -0.59 -8.61
C LEU A 57 8.95 -0.64 -9.23
N ARG A 58 8.75 -1.44 -10.27
CA ARG A 58 7.44 -1.58 -10.93
C ARG A 58 6.47 -2.32 -10.02
N LEU A 59 6.94 -3.37 -9.33
CA LEU A 59 6.17 -4.06 -8.31
C LEU A 59 5.87 -3.12 -7.14
N CYS A 60 6.89 -2.37 -6.68
CA CYS A 60 6.72 -1.41 -5.60
C CYS A 60 5.61 -0.38 -5.89
N LYS A 61 5.46 0.05 -7.15
CA LYS A 61 4.40 1.00 -7.50
C LYS A 61 3.00 0.41 -7.35
N LEU A 62 2.81 -0.85 -7.75
CA LEU A 62 1.53 -1.55 -7.53
C LEU A 62 1.28 -1.81 -6.05
N PHE A 63 2.31 -2.24 -5.33
CA PHE A 63 2.26 -2.51 -3.89
C PHE A 63 1.90 -1.25 -3.09
N GLU A 64 2.57 -0.12 -3.36
CA GLU A 64 2.25 1.18 -2.76
C GLU A 64 0.77 1.53 -2.98
N GLY A 65 0.31 1.56 -4.23
CA GLY A 65 -1.08 1.92 -4.56
C GLY A 65 -2.12 1.00 -3.93
N HIS A 66 -1.84 -0.31 -3.85
CA HIS A 66 -2.69 -1.27 -3.15
C HIS A 66 -2.78 -0.97 -1.66
N THR A 67 -1.64 -0.74 -1.00
CA THR A 67 -1.62 -0.45 0.45
C THR A 67 -2.22 0.91 0.80
N ASP A 68 -2.16 1.89 -0.12
CA ASP A 68 -2.85 3.17 0.02
C ASP A 68 -4.37 3.01 -0.11
N ALA A 69 -4.84 2.19 -1.04
CA ALA A 69 -6.26 1.87 -1.16
C ALA A 69 -6.80 1.18 0.11
N LEU A 70 -6.03 0.24 0.69
CA LEU A 70 -6.38 -0.38 1.98
C LEU A 70 -6.45 0.65 3.11
N ALA A 71 -5.52 1.60 3.16
CA ALA A 71 -5.53 2.65 4.17
C ALA A 71 -6.76 3.57 4.05
N ILE A 72 -7.15 3.93 2.82
CA ILE A 72 -8.36 4.73 2.55
C ILE A 72 -9.61 3.97 2.99
N ILE A 73 -9.73 2.70 2.64
CA ILE A 73 -10.87 1.87 3.05
C ILE A 73 -10.94 1.82 4.59
N ALA A 74 -9.82 1.58 5.26
CA ALA A 74 -9.75 1.58 6.72
C ALA A 74 -10.10 2.94 7.36
N GLU A 75 -9.78 4.06 6.70
CA GLU A 75 -10.18 5.40 7.15
C GLU A 75 -11.69 5.62 7.00
N LEU A 76 -12.27 5.21 5.87
CA LEU A 76 -13.72 5.33 5.60
C LEU A 76 -14.57 4.50 6.55
N ASP A 77 -14.06 3.34 6.98
CA ASP A 77 -14.72 2.49 7.96
C ASP A 77 -14.48 2.94 9.42
N SER A 78 -13.68 4.00 9.62
CA SER A 78 -13.36 4.51 10.96
C SER A 78 -14.45 5.47 11.47
N PRO A 79 -14.93 5.32 12.73
CA PRO A 79 -15.88 6.25 13.33
C PRO A 79 -15.33 7.67 13.57
N LEU A 80 -14.04 7.91 13.29
CA LEU A 80 -13.32 9.16 13.50
C LEU A 80 -13.49 10.21 12.38
N HIS A 81 -14.52 10.10 11.55
CA HIS A 81 -14.86 11.07 10.48
C HIS A 81 -15.42 12.41 11.02
N ALA A 82 -14.72 13.05 11.96
CA ALA A 82 -15.10 14.32 12.56
C ALA A 82 -14.02 15.40 12.42
N THR A 83 -13.27 15.45 11.32
CA THR A 83 -12.73 16.73 10.81
C THR A 83 -12.19 16.55 9.39
N LEU A 84 -12.96 16.99 8.39
CA LEU A 84 -12.39 17.19 7.06
C LEU A 84 -11.36 18.33 7.11
N PRO A 85 -10.24 18.21 6.38
CA PRO A 85 -9.23 19.27 6.32
C PRO A 85 -9.77 20.53 5.62
N PRO A 86 -9.21 21.73 5.89
CA PRO A 86 -9.75 23.01 5.38
C PRO A 86 -9.87 23.11 3.86
N TRP A 87 -9.15 22.29 3.10
CA TRP A 87 -9.22 22.25 1.63
C TRP A 87 -10.44 21.48 1.11
N ALA A 88 -11.04 20.59 1.91
CA ALA A 88 -12.21 19.79 1.52
C ALA A 88 -13.53 20.58 1.52
N ASN A 89 -13.55 21.78 2.14
CA ASN A 89 -14.72 22.67 2.17
C ASN A 89 -14.93 23.47 0.86
N ARG A 90 -14.29 23.06 -0.24
CA ARG A 90 -14.29 23.78 -1.53
C ARG A 90 -14.94 23.01 -2.68
N LEU A 91 -15.77 22.03 -2.39
CA LEU A 91 -16.76 21.60 -3.40
C LEU A 91 -17.91 22.60 -3.34
N PRO A 92 -18.18 23.39 -4.40
CA PRO A 92 -19.37 24.22 -4.43
C PRO A 92 -20.59 23.30 -4.24
N ALA A 93 -21.51 23.70 -3.36
CA ALA A 93 -22.81 23.05 -3.28
C ALA A 93 -23.41 23.07 -4.69
N ASN A 94 -23.69 21.90 -5.25
CA ASN A 94 -24.36 21.79 -6.54
C ASN A 94 -25.78 22.38 -6.37
N PRO A 95 -26.22 23.31 -7.23
CA PRO A 95 -27.55 23.93 -7.15
C PRO A 95 -28.70 22.93 -7.30
#